data_AF-A0A484KBW0-F1
#
_entry.id   AF-A0A484KBW0-F1
#
_cell.length_a   1.000
_cell.length_b   1.000
_cell.length_c   1.000
_cell.angle_alpha   90.00
_cell.angle_beta   90.00
_cell.angle_gamma   90.00
#
_symmetry.space_group_name_H-M   'P 1'
#
loop_
_entity.id
_entity.type
_entity.pdbx_description
1 polymer ?
#
loop_
_entity_poly.entity_id
_entity_poly.type
_entity_poly.pdbx_seq_one_letter_code
_entity_poly.pdbx_strand_id
1 'polypeptide(L)'
;MTVVNPAMDKALSSIQKFANDAHSGKIPKDKLCFGAPWRNLSHPGDQVACREWAKIQLVDFVHSLVNAEFGLNYLQDCSLEIFDDPCAVALIQVGLLYMQRDPSILRPISRGIQRCLVRWFVQERMEMSFANSLRYKWQRIARGRSYRHLL
;
A
#
# COMPACT_ATOMS: atom_id res chain seq x y z
N MET A 1 8.32 2.16 -19.38
CA MET A 1 7.45 2.58 -18.24
C MET A 1 5.97 2.28 -18.53
N THR A 2 5.64 1.23 -19.30
CA THR A 2 4.29 1.10 -19.90
C THR A 2 3.36 0.13 -19.18
N VAL A 3 3.87 -0.82 -18.38
CA VAL A 3 3.05 -1.87 -17.74
C VAL A 3 2.76 -1.60 -16.26
N VAL A 4 3.72 -1.00 -15.54
CA VAL A 4 3.54 -0.71 -14.10
C VAL A 4 2.52 0.39 -13.86
N ASN A 5 2.48 1.44 -14.68
CA ASN A 5 1.52 2.53 -14.50
C ASN A 5 0.05 2.06 -14.58
N PRO A 6 -0.37 1.31 -15.62
CA PRO A 6 -1.71 0.71 -15.64
C PRO A 6 -1.99 -0.25 -14.46
N ALA A 7 -0.98 -1.00 -14.00
CA ALA A 7 -1.14 -1.89 -12.84
C ALA A 7 -1.30 -1.10 -11.53
N MET A 8 -0.57 -0.01 -11.36
CA MET A 8 -0.71 0.90 -10.22
C MET A 8 -2.07 1.61 -10.22
N ASP A 9 -2.56 2.05 -11.38
CA ASP A 9 -3.91 2.63 -11.50
C ASP A 9 -5.01 1.63 -11.12
N LYS A 10 -4.86 0.36 -11.51
CA LYS A 10 -5.75 -0.73 -11.07
C LYS A 10 -5.63 -1.00 -9.57
N ALA A 11 -4.43 -0.93 -9.00
CA ALA A 11 -4.24 -1.09 -7.57
C ALA A 11 -4.92 0.07 -6.80
N LEU A 12 -4.81 1.31 -7.30
CA LEU A 12 -5.49 2.47 -6.74
C LEU A 12 -7.01 2.34 -6.76
N SER A 13 -7.59 1.83 -7.85
CA SER A 13 -9.04 1.61 -7.91
C SER A 13 -9.50 0.52 -6.94
N SER A 14 -8.71 -0.54 -6.75
CA SER A 14 -8.97 -1.54 -5.71
C SER A 14 -8.94 -0.94 -4.29
N ILE A 15 -7.98 -0.06 -4.00
CA ILE A 15 -7.86 0.61 -2.69
C ILE A 15 -9.02 1.60 -2.46
N GLN A 16 -9.44 2.34 -3.49
CA GLN A 16 -10.62 3.20 -3.42
C GLN A 16 -11.89 2.40 -3.15
N LYS A 17 -12.07 1.27 -3.85
CA LYS A 17 -13.19 0.37 -3.61
C LYS A 17 -13.19 -0.14 -2.17
N PHE A 18 -12.02 -0.54 -1.65
CA PHE A 18 -11.87 -0.93 -0.25
C PHE A 18 -12.29 0.18 0.71
N ALA A 19 -11.91 1.44 0.46
CA ALA A 19 -12.32 2.56 1.30
C ALA A 19 -13.85 2.77 1.31
N ASN A 20 -14.50 2.64 0.15
CA ASN A 20 -15.95 2.75 0.03
C ASN A 20 -16.67 1.57 0.71
N ASP A 21 -16.15 0.35 0.56
CA ASP A 21 -16.68 -0.85 1.22
C ASP A 21 -16.49 -0.79 2.74
N ALA A 22 -15.37 -0.23 3.21
CA ALA A 22 -15.13 0.03 4.63
C ALA A 22 -16.13 1.06 5.18
N HIS A 23 -16.39 2.13 4.43
CA HIS A 23 -17.36 3.15 4.84
C HIS A 23 -18.80 2.62 4.88
N SER A 24 -19.17 1.76 3.93
CA SER A 24 -20.49 1.12 3.91
C SER A 24 -20.65 -0.02 4.91
N GLY A 25 -19.63 -0.31 5.73
CA GLY A 25 -19.69 -1.34 6.77
C GLY A 25 -19.67 -2.78 6.24
N LYS A 26 -19.33 -2.97 4.96
CA LYS A 26 -19.27 -4.29 4.32
C LYS A 26 -18.04 -5.11 4.72
N ILE A 27 -17.01 -4.44 5.24
CA ILE A 27 -15.76 -5.08 5.63
C ILE A 27 -15.86 -5.53 7.09
N PRO A 28 -15.61 -6.82 7.39
CA PRO A 28 -15.63 -7.32 8.77
C PRO A 28 -14.54 -6.62 9.59
N LYS A 29 -14.87 -6.30 10.85
CA LYS A 29 -13.98 -5.54 11.75
C LYS A 29 -12.61 -6.20 11.94
N ASP A 30 -12.55 -7.52 11.87
CA ASP A 30 -11.32 -8.30 12.01
C ASP A 30 -10.29 -7.98 10.91
N LYS A 31 -10.76 -7.62 9.69
CA LYS A 31 -9.90 -7.19 8.58
C LYS A 31 -9.40 -5.75 8.71
N LEU A 32 -9.93 -4.98 9.67
CA LEU A 32 -9.53 -3.61 9.97
C LEU A 32 -8.58 -3.54 11.17
N CYS A 33 -8.26 -4.69 11.79
CA CYS A 33 -7.41 -4.77 12.98
C CYS A 33 -5.92 -4.58 12.67
N PHE A 34 -5.47 -5.01 11.50
CA PHE A 34 -4.06 -4.99 11.11
C PHE A 34 -3.80 -3.92 10.03
N GLY A 35 -2.80 -3.05 10.27
CA GLY A 35 -2.49 -1.90 9.42
C GLY A 35 -3.09 -0.57 9.92
N ALA A 36 -2.28 0.49 9.82
CA ALA A 36 -2.55 1.80 10.41
C ALA A 36 -3.61 2.72 9.73
N PRO A 37 -3.98 2.61 8.43
CA PRO A 37 -4.69 3.72 7.79
C PRO A 37 -6.22 3.63 7.66
N TRP A 38 -6.87 2.50 7.98
CA TRP A 38 -8.34 2.36 7.84
C TRP A 38 -9.15 3.19 8.84
N ARG A 39 -8.46 3.84 9.80
CA ARG A 39 -9.07 4.64 10.87
C ARG A 39 -9.49 6.04 10.41
N ASN A 40 -8.92 6.55 9.31
CA ASN A 40 -9.25 7.85 8.72
C ASN A 40 -9.60 7.68 7.24
N LEU A 41 -10.77 7.09 6.97
CA LEU A 41 -11.33 7.05 5.63
C LEU A 41 -11.63 8.48 5.16
N SER A 42 -11.32 8.79 3.90
CA SER A 42 -11.84 10.00 3.26
C SER A 42 -13.38 9.97 3.26
N HIS A 43 -13.98 11.16 3.27
CA HIS A 43 -15.42 11.32 3.31
C HIS A 43 -16.09 10.59 2.12
N PRO A 44 -17.21 9.84 2.33
CA PRO A 44 -17.78 8.89 1.35
C PRO A 44 -18.38 9.51 0.07
N GLY A 45 -18.31 10.83 -0.11
CA GLY A 45 -18.91 11.52 -1.25
C GLY A 45 -17.93 11.98 -2.32
N ASP A 46 -16.64 12.14 -1.98
CA ASP A 46 -15.66 12.76 -2.88
C ASP A 46 -14.71 11.72 -3.48
N GLN A 47 -14.98 11.33 -4.73
CA GLN A 47 -14.14 10.40 -5.49
C GLN A 47 -12.71 10.92 -5.67
N VAL A 48 -12.51 12.24 -5.77
CA VAL A 48 -11.20 12.84 -5.93
C VAL A 48 -10.41 12.72 -4.62
N ALA A 49 -11.00 13.10 -3.49
CA ALA A 49 -10.37 12.95 -2.18
C ALA A 49 -10.12 11.48 -1.80
N CYS A 50 -11.00 10.56 -2.21
CA CYS A 50 -10.79 9.12 -2.03
C CYS A 50 -9.61 8.62 -2.87
N ARG A 51 -9.47 9.10 -4.11
CA ARG A 51 -8.32 8.79 -4.97
C ARG A 51 -7.01 9.33 -4.41
N GLU A 52 -7.00 10.57 -3.93
CA GLU A 52 -5.83 11.17 -3.29
C GLU A 52 -5.42 10.39 -2.04
N TRP A 53 -6.39 10.03 -1.20
CA TRP A 53 -6.13 9.20 -0.02
C TRP A 53 -5.54 7.85 -0.40
N ALA A 54 -6.15 7.15 -1.37
CA ALA A 54 -5.66 5.85 -1.84
C ALA A 54 -4.23 5.94 -2.38
N LYS A 55 -3.92 7.05 -3.06
CA LYS A 55 -2.58 7.36 -3.56
C LYS A 55 -1.59 7.54 -2.42
N ILE A 56 -1.92 8.33 -1.40
CA ILE A 56 -1.07 8.50 -0.21
C ILE A 56 -0.84 7.15 0.48
N GLN A 57 -1.88 6.33 0.60
CA GLN A 57 -1.75 4.98 1.17
C GLN A 57 -0.79 4.11 0.35
N LEU A 58 -0.95 4.07 -0.97
CA LEU A 58 -0.10 3.24 -1.81
C LEU A 58 1.37 3.70 -1.77
N VAL A 59 1.61 5.02 -1.77
CA VAL A 59 2.96 5.59 -1.67
C VAL A 59 3.60 5.25 -0.33
N ASP A 60 2.87 5.37 0.78
CA ASP A 60 3.36 4.99 2.11
C ASP A 60 3.71 3.50 2.21
N PHE A 61 2.88 2.64 1.62
CA PHE A 61 3.15 1.21 1.55
C PHE A 61 4.42 0.92 0.74
N VAL A 62 4.54 1.45 -0.48
CA VAL A 62 5.73 1.24 -1.32
C VAL A 62 6.98 1.80 -0.63
N HIS A 63 6.87 2.94 0.05
CA HIS A 63 7.98 3.48 0.84
C HIS A 63 8.48 2.51 1.92
N SER A 64 7.56 1.82 2.63
CA SER A 64 7.96 0.80 3.61
C SER A 64 8.72 -0.36 2.97
N LEU A 65 8.29 -0.83 1.79
CA LEU A 65 9.01 -1.87 1.04
C LEU A 65 10.38 -1.41 0.55
N VAL A 66 10.47 -0.17 0.05
CA VAL A 66 11.73 0.40 -0.45
C VAL A 66 12.74 0.57 0.68
N ASN A 67 12.30 1.03 1.86
CA ASN A 67 13.17 1.17 3.04
C ASN A 67 13.75 -0.17 3.51
N ALA A 68 12.99 -1.24 3.37
CA ALA A 68 13.43 -2.59 3.67
C ALA A 68 14.23 -3.25 2.54
N GLU A 69 14.52 -2.53 1.45
CA GLU A 69 15.10 -3.07 0.22
C GLU A 69 14.32 -4.26 -0.37
N PHE A 70 13.01 -4.32 -0.10
CA PHE A 70 12.13 -5.46 -0.41
C PHE A 70 12.56 -6.76 0.29
N GLY A 71 13.38 -6.66 1.34
CA GLY A 71 13.70 -7.74 2.26
C GLY A 71 12.58 -7.94 3.27
N LEU A 72 12.16 -9.18 3.46
CA LEU A 72 11.23 -9.58 4.50
C LEU A 72 11.95 -10.50 5.47
N ASN A 73 11.93 -10.12 6.75
CA ASN A 73 12.40 -10.93 7.85
C ASN A 73 11.27 -11.87 8.31
N TYR A 74 11.46 -13.16 8.03
CA TYR A 74 10.54 -14.26 8.34
C TYR A 74 10.56 -14.68 9.81
N LEU A 75 10.82 -13.75 10.75
CA LEU A 75 10.88 -14.09 12.17
C LEU A 75 9.59 -14.80 12.60
N GLN A 76 9.79 -15.93 13.28
CA GLN A 76 8.94 -17.12 13.42
C GLN A 76 7.53 -16.95 14.00
N ASP A 77 7.05 -15.71 14.19
CA ASP A 77 5.90 -15.40 15.05
C ASP A 77 4.58 -15.15 14.29
N CYS A 78 4.32 -15.86 13.19
CA CYS A 78 3.00 -15.86 12.51
C CYS A 78 2.44 -14.47 12.13
N SER A 79 3.27 -13.43 12.04
CA SER A 79 2.80 -12.05 11.80
C SER A 79 2.51 -11.80 10.32
N LEU A 80 1.32 -12.20 9.88
CA LEU A 80 0.80 -12.00 8.51
C LEU A 80 0.28 -10.58 8.24
N GLU A 81 0.65 -9.60 9.07
CA GLU A 81 0.08 -8.24 9.07
C GLU A 81 0.19 -7.53 7.70
N ILE A 82 1.26 -7.78 6.93
CA ILE A 82 1.41 -7.21 5.58
C ILE A 82 0.46 -7.84 4.58
N PHE A 83 0.13 -9.11 4.73
CA PHE A 83 -0.79 -9.80 3.83
C PHE A 83 -2.24 -9.37 4.04
N ASP A 84 -2.55 -8.89 5.24
CA ASP A 84 -3.85 -8.28 5.54
C ASP A 84 -3.96 -6.82 5.06
N ASP A 85 -2.84 -6.17 4.67
CA ASP A 85 -2.89 -4.81 4.15
C ASP A 85 -3.52 -4.78 2.74
N PRO A 86 -4.63 -4.05 2.51
CA PRO A 86 -5.23 -3.90 1.19
C PRO A 86 -4.30 -3.33 0.12
N CYS A 87 -3.23 -2.59 0.46
CA CYS A 87 -2.22 -2.20 -0.53
C CYS A 87 -1.39 -3.41 -0.98
N ALA A 88 -1.01 -4.31 -0.06
CA ALA A 88 -0.35 -5.54 -0.43
C ALA A 88 -1.28 -6.44 -1.26
N VAL A 89 -2.53 -6.62 -0.82
CA VAL A 89 -3.55 -7.39 -1.55
C VAL A 89 -3.77 -6.81 -2.95
N ALA A 90 -3.92 -5.49 -3.08
CA ALA A 90 -4.10 -4.83 -4.37
C ALA A 90 -2.89 -5.06 -5.29
N LEU A 91 -1.67 -4.91 -4.79
CA LEU A 91 -0.44 -5.12 -5.55
C LEU A 91 -0.21 -6.58 -5.95
N ILE A 92 -0.66 -7.53 -5.14
CA ILE A 92 -0.67 -8.96 -5.48
C ILE A 92 -1.70 -9.24 -6.58
N GLN A 93 -2.92 -8.69 -6.45
CA GLN A 93 -3.99 -8.87 -7.44
C GLN A 93 -3.63 -8.35 -8.83
N VAL A 94 -2.92 -7.21 -8.90
CA VAL A 94 -2.47 -6.66 -10.19
C VAL A 94 -1.18 -7.31 -10.71
N GLY A 95 -0.62 -8.28 -9.98
CA GLY A 95 0.57 -9.01 -10.40
C GLY A 95 1.85 -8.15 -10.36
N LEU A 96 1.98 -7.25 -9.37
CA LEU A 96 3.24 -6.55 -9.11
C LEU A 96 4.04 -7.21 -7.99
N LEU A 97 3.33 -7.77 -7.02
CA LEU A 97 3.91 -8.57 -5.95
C LEU A 97 3.50 -10.03 -6.10
N TYR A 98 4.44 -10.92 -5.79
CA TYR A 98 4.22 -12.35 -5.64
C TYR A 98 4.12 -12.67 -4.15
N MET A 99 3.12 -13.48 -3.79
CA MET A 99 2.96 -14.03 -2.44
C MET A 99 3.13 -15.56 -2.49
N GLN A 100 3.90 -16.09 -1.56
CA GLN A 100 3.96 -17.51 -1.22
C GLN A 100 3.52 -17.69 0.23
N ARG A 101 2.75 -18.74 0.53
CA ARG A 101 2.26 -18.98 1.91
C ARG A 101 3.27 -19.74 2.76
N ASP A 102 3.93 -20.75 2.18
CA ASP A 102 4.89 -21.60 2.90
C ASP A 102 6.21 -21.71 2.11
N PRO A 103 7.29 -21.05 2.55
CA PRO A 103 7.32 -20.00 3.57
C PRO A 103 6.58 -18.73 3.11
N SER A 104 6.25 -17.85 4.05
CA SER A 104 5.40 -16.67 3.84
C SER A 104 6.11 -15.52 3.12
N ILE A 105 6.50 -15.73 1.85
CA ILE A 105 7.28 -14.77 1.03
C ILE A 105 6.38 -13.73 0.39
N LEU A 106 6.73 -12.46 0.49
CA LEU A 106 6.22 -11.39 -0.39
C LEU A 106 7.38 -10.74 -1.14
N ARG A 107 7.34 -10.72 -2.47
CA ARG A 107 8.43 -10.12 -3.26
C ARG A 107 7.92 -9.51 -4.55
N PRO A 108 8.58 -8.50 -5.11
CA PRO A 108 8.35 -8.12 -6.50
C PRO A 108 8.53 -9.33 -7.41
N ILE A 109 7.66 -9.47 -8.42
CA ILE A 109 7.72 -10.63 -9.33
C ILE A 109 9.08 -10.73 -10.04
N SER A 110 9.71 -9.58 -10.32
CA SER A 110 11.05 -9.54 -10.91
C SER A 110 11.84 -8.34 -10.40
N ARG A 111 13.17 -8.40 -10.53
CA ARG A 111 14.05 -7.24 -10.29
C ARG A 111 13.70 -6.04 -11.17
N GLY A 112 13.17 -6.29 -12.37
CA GLY A 112 12.66 -5.24 -13.26
C GLY A 112 11.48 -4.50 -12.63
N ILE A 113 10.51 -5.24 -12.10
CA ILE A 113 9.33 -4.68 -11.42
C ILE A 113 9.75 -3.95 -10.15
N GLN A 114 10.69 -4.51 -9.36
CA GLN A 114 11.26 -3.84 -8.20
C GLN A 114 11.81 -2.44 -8.55
N ARG A 115 12.63 -2.34 -9.60
CA ARG A 115 13.17 -1.05 -10.09
C ARG A 115 12.07 -0.12 -10.56
N CYS A 116 11.03 -0.64 -11.23
CA CYS A 116 9.90 0.16 -11.67
C CYS A 116 9.07 0.69 -10.49
N LEU A 117 8.87 -0.09 -9.43
CA LEU A 117 8.18 0.36 -8.21
C LEU A 117 8.96 1.48 -7.51
N VAL A 118 10.28 1.33 -7.41
CA VAL A 118 11.16 2.39 -6.85
C VAL A 118 11.07 3.67 -7.69
N ARG A 119 11.13 3.56 -9.02
CA ARG A 119 11.00 4.73 -9.90
C ARG A 119 9.63 5.38 -9.84
N TRP A 120 8.56 4.58 -9.82
CA TRP A 120 7.20 5.08 -9.63
C TRP A 120 7.10 5.84 -8.31
N PHE A 121 7.62 5.28 -7.21
CA PHE A 121 7.64 5.95 -5.91
C PHE A 121 8.36 7.31 -5.95
N VAL A 122 9.52 7.39 -6.59
CA VAL A 122 10.27 8.64 -6.75
C VAL A 122 9.48 9.64 -7.59
N GLN A 123 8.91 9.20 -8.70
CA GLN A 123 8.10 10.04 -9.58
C GLN A 123 6.89 10.62 -8.83
N GLU A 124 6.15 9.79 -8.10
CA GLU A 124 4.99 10.23 -7.33
C GLU A 124 5.33 11.22 -6.22
N ARG A 125 6.52 11.08 -5.61
CA ARG A 125 7.03 12.05 -4.64
C ARG A 125 7.37 13.41 -5.25
N MET A 126 7.83 13.44 -6.49
CA MET A 126 8.13 14.68 -7.20
C MET A 126 6.87 15.37 -7.72
N GLU A 127 5.90 14.59 -8.20
CA GLU A 127 4.65 15.10 -8.80
C GLU A 127 3.57 15.44 -7.76
N MET A 128 3.77 15.11 -6.49
CA MET A 128 2.80 15.39 -5.43
C MET A 128 2.65 16.90 -5.17
N SER A 129 1.39 17.35 -5.10
CA SER A 129 1.04 18.71 -4.68
C SER A 129 1.57 18.99 -3.26
N PHE A 130 1.83 20.26 -2.95
CA PHE A 130 2.35 20.66 -1.63
C PHE A 130 1.45 20.20 -0.48
N ALA A 131 0.12 20.31 -0.65
CA ALA A 131 -0.86 19.84 0.32
C ALA A 131 -0.79 18.31 0.53
N ASN A 132 -0.69 17.52 -0.54
CA ASN A 132 -0.56 16.07 -0.44
C ASN A 132 0.81 15.63 0.10
N SER A 133 1.87 16.39 -0.17
CA SER A 133 3.19 16.18 0.44
C SER A 133 3.16 16.39 1.95
N LEU A 134 2.48 17.44 2.43
CA LEU A 134 2.27 17.66 3.87
C LEU A 134 1.43 16.54 4.50
N ARG A 135 0.32 16.14 3.87
CA ARG A 135 -0.51 15.02 4.33
C ARG A 135 0.28 13.72 4.39
N TYR A 136 1.07 13.42 3.36
CA TYR A 136 1.95 12.25 3.33
C TYR A 136 2.99 12.27 4.45
N LYS A 137 3.68 13.40 4.67
CA LYS A 137 4.65 13.55 5.77
C LYS A 137 4.00 13.35 7.12
N TRP A 138 2.82 13.96 7.33
CA TRP A 138 2.07 13.81 8.57
C TRP A 138 1.66 12.35 8.79
N GLN A 139 1.14 11.69 7.74
CA GLN A 139 0.81 10.27 7.78
C GLN A 139 2.04 9.44 8.16
N ARG A 140 3.21 9.70 7.56
CA ARG A 140 4.45 8.98 7.90
C ARG A 140 4.88 9.15 9.35
N ILE A 141 4.79 10.36 9.88
CA ILE A 141 5.26 10.67 11.25
C ILE A 141 4.30 10.09 12.30
N ALA A 142 3.00 10.32 12.15
CA ALA A 142 2.03 9.95 13.16
C ALA A 142 1.54 8.50 13.01
N ARG A 143 1.52 7.97 11.78
CA ARG A 143 0.81 6.73 11.41
C ARG A 143 1.50 5.94 10.30
N GLY A 144 2.81 6.15 10.11
CA GLY A 144 3.54 5.55 9.02
C GLY A 144 3.48 4.03 9.12
N ARG A 145 3.27 3.36 8.01
CA ARG A 145 3.43 1.90 7.97
C ARG A 145 4.86 1.55 8.37
N SER A 146 4.95 0.83 9.47
CA SER A 146 6.15 0.17 9.95
C SER A 146 5.74 -1.25 10.27
N TYR A 147 6.16 -2.17 9.42
CA TYR A 147 5.87 -3.57 9.63
C TYR A 147 7.08 -4.23 10.30
N ARG A 148 6.82 -5.04 11.32
CA ARG A 148 7.89 -5.72 12.09
C ARG A 148 8.78 -6.61 11.22
N HIS A 149 8.25 -7.15 10.12
CA HIS A 149 8.98 -8.01 9.19
C HIS A 149 9.75 -7.24 8.10
N LEU A 150 9.64 -5.91 8.02
CA LEU A 150 10.41 -5.07 7.07
C LEU A 150 11.64 -4.42 7.73
N LEU A 151 11.88 -4.69 9.01
CA LEU A 151 13.04 -4.27 9.81
C LEU A 151 13.97 -5.47 10.00
#